data_AF-I3I8K9-F1
#
_entry.id   AF-I3I8K9-F1
#
_cell.length_a   1.000
_cell.length_b   1.000
_cell.length_c   1.000
_cell.angle_alpha   90.00
_cell.angle_beta   90.00
_cell.angle_gamma   90.00
#
_symmetry.space_group_name_H-M   'P 1'
#
loop_
_entity.id
_entity.type
_entity.pdbx_description
1 polymer ?
#
loop_
_entity_poly.entity_id
_entity_poly.type
_entity_poly.pdbx_seq_one_letter_code
_entity_poly.pdbx_strand_id
1 'polypeptide(L)'
;MYSLSTLIISGLVCLLAGGGLTALIMYTFRAQLLGHNLEQRLHHAETTLQAYQRDVAEHFAQTSQLVNNLTQSYREVHEHLASGALKLATPAISRQILDSANSGLGGNTKSYISGQHIEPPRDWAPKAPGTKGTLSEDYDLRDDPVDSSRLPTESADDYDFDGKANRY
;
A
#
# COMPACT_ATOMS: atom_id res chain seq x y z
N MET A 1 -7.87 0.81 -87.41
CA MET A 1 -9.06 0.88 -86.53
C MET A 1 -8.78 -0.03 -85.35
N TYR A 2 -8.69 0.50 -84.12
CA TYR A 2 -8.42 -0.32 -82.94
C TYR A 2 -9.67 -1.13 -82.59
N SER A 3 -9.51 -2.43 -82.32
CA SER A 3 -10.63 -3.30 -81.97
C SER A 3 -11.01 -3.13 -80.51
N LEU A 4 -12.30 -3.18 -80.19
CA LEU A 4 -12.81 -3.07 -78.83
C LEU A 4 -12.16 -4.10 -77.88
N SER A 5 -11.82 -5.28 -78.40
CA SER A 5 -11.12 -6.34 -77.68
C SER A 5 -9.73 -5.91 -77.17
N THR A 6 -8.97 -5.12 -77.95
CA THR A 6 -7.61 -4.72 -77.56
C THR A 6 -7.61 -3.69 -76.44
N LEU A 7 -8.64 -2.83 -76.36
CA LEU A 7 -8.79 -1.85 -75.29
C LEU A 7 -9.17 -2.52 -73.95
N ILE A 8 -10.02 -3.54 -73.99
CA ILE A 8 -10.42 -4.27 -72.78
C ILE A 8 -9.22 -5.05 -72.20
N ILE A 9 -8.44 -5.72 -73.06
CA ILE A 9 -7.27 -6.50 -72.61
C ILE A 9 -6.21 -5.58 -72.00
N SER A 10 -5.91 -4.44 -72.63
CA SER A 10 -4.91 -3.51 -72.07
C SER A 10 -5.35 -2.90 -70.74
N GLY A 11 -6.64 -2.57 -70.59
CA GLY A 11 -7.21 -2.10 -69.33
C GLY A 11 -7.11 -3.14 -68.22
N LEU A 12 -7.41 -4.40 -68.52
CA LEU A 12 -7.33 -5.49 -67.56
C LEU A 12 -5.89 -5.81 -67.14
N VAL A 13 -4.95 -5.78 -68.08
CA VAL A 13 -3.51 -5.94 -67.79
C VAL A 13 -3.00 -4.78 -66.93
N CYS A 14 -3.38 -3.54 -67.24
CA CYS A 14 -2.98 -2.37 -66.46
C CYS A 14 -3.57 -2.40 -65.04
N LEU A 15 -4.83 -2.83 -64.89
CA LEU A 15 -5.48 -2.97 -63.59
C LEU A 15 -4.84 -4.09 -62.74
N LEU A 16 -4.51 -5.22 -63.35
CA LEU A 16 -3.82 -6.31 -62.64
C LEU A 16 -2.39 -5.93 -62.25
N ALA A 17 -1.63 -5.32 -63.16
CA ALA A 17 -0.27 -4.90 -62.89
C ALA A 17 -0.23 -3.75 -61.87
N GLY A 18 -1.07 -2.72 -62.05
CA GLY A 18 -1.17 -1.58 -61.14
C GLY A 18 -1.78 -1.94 -59.79
N GLY A 19 -2.82 -2.77 -59.77
CA GLY A 19 -3.43 -3.29 -58.55
C GLY A 19 -2.46 -4.18 -57.76
N GLY A 20 -1.69 -5.03 -58.46
CA GLY A 20 -0.65 -5.85 -57.84
C GLY A 20 0.46 -5.00 -57.20
N LEU A 21 0.96 -3.99 -57.92
CA LEU A 21 2.00 -3.09 -57.41
C LEU A 21 1.49 -2.26 -56.22
N THR A 22 0.28 -1.71 -56.30
CA THR A 22 -0.29 -0.89 -55.23
C THR A 22 -0.59 -1.74 -53.99
N ALA A 23 -1.11 -2.95 -54.14
CA ALA A 23 -1.32 -3.88 -53.03
C ALA A 23 0.00 -4.30 -52.36
N LEU A 24 1.05 -4.55 -53.15
CA LEU A 24 2.36 -4.93 -52.63
C LEU A 24 2.99 -3.78 -51.82
N ILE A 25 2.96 -2.56 -52.34
CA ILE A 25 3.46 -1.37 -51.64
C ILE A 25 2.65 -1.13 -50.35
N MET A 26 1.33 -1.29 -50.39
CA MET A 26 0.46 -1.12 -49.23
C MET A 26 0.75 -2.18 -48.14
N TYR A 27 1.00 -3.42 -48.54
CA TYR A 27 1.34 -4.51 -47.62
C TYR A 27 2.67 -4.25 -46.92
N THR A 28 3.71 -3.85 -47.65
CA THR A 28 5.03 -3.56 -47.07
C THR A 28 4.99 -2.38 -46.11
N PHE A 29 4.24 -1.32 -46.45
CA PHE A 29 4.11 -0.14 -45.59
C PHE A 29 3.37 -0.45 -44.29
N ARG A 30 2.31 -1.27 -44.36
CA ARG A 30 1.59 -1.75 -43.16
C ARG A 30 2.48 -2.59 -42.26
N ALA A 31 3.28 -3.50 -42.81
CA ALA A 31 4.19 -4.33 -42.01
C ALA A 31 5.22 -3.48 -41.23
N GLN A 32 5.76 -2.43 -41.84
CA GLN A 32 6.69 -1.50 -41.19
C GLN A 32 6.03 -0.72 -40.04
N LEU A 33 4.80 -0.23 -40.24
CA LEU A 33 4.02 0.46 -39.21
C LEU A 33 3.72 -0.44 -38.00
N LEU A 34 3.33 -1.70 -38.23
CA LEU A 34 3.07 -2.65 -37.14
C LEU A 34 4.35 -2.99 -36.36
N GLY A 35 5.49 -3.16 -37.05
CA GLY A 35 6.77 -3.43 -36.41
C GLY A 35 7.20 -2.32 -35.45
N HIS A 36 7.08 -1.07 -35.87
CA HIS A 36 7.45 0.09 -35.05
C HIS A 36 6.60 0.20 -33.76
N ASN A 37 5.29 -0.06 -33.85
CA ASN A 37 4.42 -0.07 -32.68
C ASN A 37 4.79 -1.18 -31.68
N LEU A 38 5.20 -2.34 -32.18
CA LEU A 38 5.60 -3.47 -31.33
C LEU A 38 6.92 -3.18 -30.62
N GLU A 39 7.90 -2.63 -31.35
CA GLU A 39 9.18 -2.17 -30.79
C GLU A 39 8.98 -1.10 -29.72
N GLN A 40 8.13 -0.10 -30.00
CA GLN A 40 7.82 0.96 -29.04
C GLN A 40 7.15 0.41 -27.78
N ARG A 41 6.25 -0.57 -27.91
CA ARG A 41 5.63 -1.25 -26.74
C ARG A 41 6.66 -2.01 -25.93
N LEU A 42 7.59 -2.69 -26.59
CA LEU A 42 8.66 -3.43 -25.93
C LEU A 42 9.57 -2.48 -25.15
N HIS A 43 10.02 -1.41 -25.79
CA HIS A 43 10.83 -0.37 -25.16
C HIS A 43 10.09 0.31 -24.01
N HIS A 44 8.81 0.62 -24.18
CA HIS A 44 7.99 1.18 -23.10
C HIS A 44 7.88 0.21 -21.91
N ALA A 45 7.61 -1.07 -22.15
CA ALA A 45 7.55 -2.06 -21.08
C ALA A 45 8.89 -2.19 -20.33
N GLU A 46 10.00 -2.26 -21.06
CA GLU A 46 11.35 -2.33 -20.48
C GLU A 46 11.67 -1.11 -19.63
N THR A 47 11.42 0.10 -20.16
CA THR A 47 11.63 1.35 -19.39
C THR A 47 10.77 1.42 -18.14
N THR A 48 9.50 1.00 -18.19
CA THR A 48 8.63 0.97 -17.01
C THR A 48 9.12 -0.02 -15.95
N LEU A 49 9.63 -1.18 -16.39
CA LEU A 49 10.16 -2.19 -15.48
C LEU A 49 11.44 -1.68 -14.80
N GLN A 50 12.33 -1.06 -15.56
CA GLN A 50 13.56 -0.46 -15.02
C GLN A 50 13.24 0.67 -14.03
N ALA A 51 12.27 1.53 -14.34
CA ALA A 51 11.82 2.59 -13.43
C ALA A 51 11.26 2.00 -12.12
N TYR A 52 10.40 0.97 -12.21
CA TYR A 52 9.87 0.27 -11.05
C TYR A 52 10.98 -0.35 -10.18
N GLN A 53 11.94 -1.04 -10.80
CA GLN A 53 13.08 -1.61 -10.07
C GLN A 53 13.88 -0.54 -9.33
N ARG A 54 14.10 0.62 -9.95
CA ARG A 54 14.79 1.75 -9.34
C ARG A 54 14.02 2.30 -8.14
N ASP A 55 12.72 2.49 -8.29
CA ASP A 55 11.87 3.05 -7.23
C ASP A 55 11.77 2.09 -6.03
N VAL A 56 11.70 0.77 -6.27
CA VAL A 56 11.75 -0.24 -5.21
C VAL A 56 13.11 -0.21 -4.49
N ALA A 57 14.21 -0.14 -5.23
CA ALA A 57 15.54 -0.06 -4.64
C ALA A 57 15.71 1.19 -3.76
N GLU A 58 15.22 2.33 -4.24
CA GLU A 58 15.22 3.60 -3.49
C GLU A 58 14.37 3.49 -2.22
N HIS A 59 13.16 2.93 -2.30
CA HIS A 59 12.29 2.73 -1.13
C HIS A 59 12.95 1.82 -0.08
N PHE A 60 13.60 0.73 -0.48
CA PHE A 60 14.32 -0.13 0.44
C PHE A 60 15.55 0.56 1.05
N ALA A 61 16.26 1.39 0.27
CA ALA A 61 17.37 2.18 0.80
C ALA A 61 16.87 3.17 1.87
N GLN A 62 15.82 3.93 1.58
CA GLN A 62 15.21 4.87 2.53
C GLN A 62 14.66 4.14 3.77
N THR A 63 13.99 3.01 3.58
CA THR A 63 13.48 2.19 4.70
C THR A 63 14.63 1.69 5.58
N SER A 64 15.73 1.23 4.99
CA SER A 64 16.91 0.77 5.75
C SER A 64 17.51 1.89 6.61
N GLN A 65 17.54 3.12 6.10
CA GLN A 65 17.98 4.28 6.87
C GLN A 65 17.03 4.57 8.03
N LEU A 66 15.72 4.51 7.80
CA LEU A 66 14.72 4.76 8.84
C LEU A 66 14.76 3.68 9.94
N VAL A 67 14.91 2.41 9.57
CA VAL A 67 15.06 1.29 10.51
C VAL A 67 16.36 1.44 11.33
N ASN A 68 17.44 1.89 10.71
CA ASN A 68 18.68 2.17 11.44
C ASN A 68 18.50 3.30 12.46
N ASN A 69 17.83 4.39 12.07
CA ASN A 69 17.51 5.49 12.98
C ASN A 69 16.63 5.02 14.14
N LEU A 70 15.61 4.20 13.88
CA LEU A 70 14.78 3.61 14.92
C LEU A 70 15.60 2.74 15.89
N THR A 71 16.51 1.92 15.36
CA THR A 71 17.40 1.09 16.18
C THR A 71 18.30 1.94 17.07
N GLN A 72 18.82 3.05 16.54
CA GLN A 72 19.61 4.01 17.29
C GLN A 72 18.79 4.66 18.41
N SER A 73 17.60 5.18 18.10
CA SER A 73 16.70 5.75 19.10
C SER A 73 16.28 4.74 20.18
N TYR A 74 16.06 3.47 19.81
CA TYR A 74 15.79 2.40 20.77
C TYR A 74 16.95 2.21 21.76
N ARG A 75 18.20 2.18 21.27
CA ARG A 75 19.40 2.10 22.13
C ARG A 75 19.51 3.30 23.06
N GLU A 76 19.28 4.50 22.55
CA GLU A 76 19.33 5.74 23.33
C GLU A 76 18.29 5.75 24.45
N VAL A 77 17.05 5.33 24.16
CA VAL A 77 16.00 5.17 25.18
C VAL A 77 16.43 4.16 26.24
N HIS A 78 17.01 3.03 25.82
CA HIS A 78 17.43 2.00 26.76
C HIS A 78 18.58 2.47 27.66
N GLU A 79 19.56 3.18 27.10
CA GLU A 79 20.65 3.81 27.86
C GLU A 79 20.11 4.87 28.83
N HIS A 80 19.15 5.69 28.41
CA HIS A 80 18.51 6.68 29.26
C HIS A 80 17.77 6.04 30.43
N LEU A 81 17.08 4.92 30.20
CA LEU A 81 16.40 4.15 31.24
C LEU A 81 17.41 3.53 32.22
N ALA A 82 18.51 2.95 31.72
CA ALA A 82 19.56 2.38 32.56
C ALA A 82 20.24 3.44 33.44
N SER A 83 20.60 4.57 32.84
CA SER A 83 21.18 5.73 33.55
C SER A 83 20.19 6.34 34.56
N GLY A 84 18.92 6.48 34.17
CA GLY A 84 17.84 6.93 35.04
C GLY A 84 17.61 6.01 36.23
N ALA A 85 17.59 4.70 36.00
CA ALA A 85 17.49 3.70 37.06
C ALA A 85 18.68 3.78 38.02
N LEU A 86 19.92 3.91 37.52
CA LEU A 86 21.11 4.07 38.35
C LEU A 86 21.02 5.34 39.21
N LYS A 87 20.64 6.47 38.60
CA LYS A 87 20.49 7.75 39.29
C LYS A 87 19.42 7.67 40.38
N LEU A 88 18.25 7.13 40.08
CA LEU A 88 17.13 7.02 41.02
C LEU A 88 17.36 5.97 42.11
N ALA A 89 18.11 4.91 41.82
CA ALA A 89 18.49 3.87 42.79
C ALA A 89 19.68 4.27 43.68
N THR A 90 20.24 5.47 43.50
CA THR A 90 21.37 5.93 44.31
C THR A 90 20.96 6.05 45.79
N PRO A 91 21.75 5.53 46.75
CA PRO A 91 21.42 5.55 48.17
C PRO A 91 21.10 6.94 48.74
N ALA A 92 21.68 7.99 48.15
CA ALA A 92 21.43 9.37 48.54
C ALA A 92 20.00 9.82 48.22
N ILE A 93 19.47 9.45 47.05
CA ILE A 93 18.10 9.77 46.63
C ILE A 93 17.11 8.88 47.36
N SER A 94 17.41 7.60 47.55
CA SER A 94 16.56 6.73 48.38
C SER A 94 16.46 7.25 49.81
N ARG A 95 17.55 7.76 50.40
CA ARG A 95 17.50 8.42 51.72
C ARG A 95 16.71 9.73 51.69
N GLN A 96 16.86 10.55 50.65
CA GLN A 96 16.08 11.79 50.49
C GLN A 96 14.57 11.51 50.33
N ILE A 97 14.19 10.46 49.61
CA ILE A 97 12.81 9.98 49.49
C ILE A 97 12.32 9.46 50.85
N LEU A 98 13.15 8.72 51.59
CA LEU A 98 12.79 8.20 52.92
C LEU A 98 12.61 9.34 53.93
N ASP A 99 13.49 10.35 53.94
CA ASP A 99 13.40 11.52 54.82
C ASP A 99 12.19 12.39 54.48
N SER A 100 11.89 12.59 53.20
CA SER A 100 10.69 13.33 52.77
C SER A 100 9.39 12.55 53.00
N ALA A 101 9.40 11.22 52.85
CA ALA A 101 8.28 10.35 53.23
C ALA A 101 8.04 10.35 54.74
N ASN A 102 9.11 10.31 55.55
CA ASN A 102 9.02 10.38 57.01
C ASN A 102 8.54 11.75 57.52
N SER A 103 8.78 12.81 56.74
CA SER A 103 8.35 14.17 57.06
C SER A 103 6.90 14.48 56.63
N GLY A 104 6.24 13.62 55.86
CA GLY A 104 4.95 13.91 55.22
C GLY A 104 3.81 12.90 55.40
N LEU A 105 4.05 11.69 55.91
CA LEU A 105 3.03 10.61 55.89
C LEU A 105 2.83 9.93 57.25
N GLY A 106 2.12 10.61 58.14
CA GLY A 106 1.33 9.99 59.22
C GLY A 106 -0.05 9.49 58.77
N GLY A 107 -0.28 9.25 57.47
CA GLY A 107 -1.63 9.02 56.93
C GLY A 107 -1.69 8.08 55.73
N ASN A 108 -2.00 6.81 56.00
CA ASN A 108 -2.89 5.94 55.22
C ASN A 108 -2.68 5.87 53.69
N THR A 109 -1.73 5.07 53.20
CA THR A 109 -1.66 4.69 51.79
C THR A 109 -2.33 3.33 51.57
N LYS A 110 -3.59 3.39 51.18
CA LYS A 110 -4.38 2.27 50.68
C LYS A 110 -3.77 1.78 49.36
N SER A 111 -3.38 0.50 49.32
CA SER A 111 -2.88 -0.19 48.13
C SER A 111 -3.84 -0.02 46.95
N TYR A 112 -3.39 0.66 45.90
CA TYR A 112 -4.12 0.89 44.64
C TYR A 112 -3.73 -0.11 43.54
N ILE A 113 -3.18 -1.27 43.90
CA ILE A 113 -2.88 -2.37 42.95
C ILE A 113 -3.95 -3.45 43.13
N SER A 114 -5.18 -3.13 42.77
CA SER A 114 -6.23 -4.12 42.57
C SER A 114 -6.50 -4.25 41.07
N GLY A 115 -5.81 -5.21 40.45
CA GLY A 115 -6.36 -6.06 39.39
C GLY A 115 -6.97 -5.41 38.16
N GLN A 116 -6.26 -4.51 37.46
CA GLN A 116 -6.55 -4.34 36.04
C GLN A 116 -6.00 -5.55 35.28
N HIS A 117 -6.86 -6.55 35.13
CA HIS A 117 -6.66 -7.70 34.26
C HIS A 117 -6.70 -7.21 32.81
N ILE A 118 -5.54 -6.82 32.29
CA ILE A 118 -5.34 -6.55 30.86
C ILE A 118 -5.30 -7.92 30.18
N GLU A 119 -6.44 -8.39 29.67
CA GLU A 119 -6.43 -9.53 28.75
C GLU A 119 -5.92 -9.06 27.38
N PRO A 120 -5.01 -9.82 26.73
CA PRO A 120 -4.64 -9.56 25.36
C PRO A 120 -5.89 -9.69 24.46
N PRO A 121 -5.98 -8.92 23.36
CA PRO A 121 -7.09 -9.03 22.41
C PRO A 121 -7.23 -10.49 21.95
N ARG A 122 -8.41 -11.09 22.17
CA ARG A 122 -8.68 -12.52 21.87
C ARG A 122 -8.95 -12.81 20.40
N ASP A 123 -8.56 -11.91 19.51
CA ASP A 123 -8.91 -11.98 18.09
C ASP A 123 -8.11 -13.03 17.30
N TRP A 124 -7.08 -13.64 17.91
CA TRP A 124 -6.22 -14.67 17.32
C TRP A 124 -6.47 -16.10 17.86
N ALA A 125 -7.40 -16.30 18.80
CA ALA A 125 -7.65 -17.62 19.36
C ALA A 125 -8.52 -18.49 18.42
N PRO A 126 -8.12 -19.75 18.12
CA PRO A 126 -8.95 -20.67 17.35
C PRO A 126 -10.30 -20.85 18.06
N LYS A 127 -11.39 -20.58 17.34
CA LYS A 127 -12.75 -20.62 17.89
C LYS A 127 -13.17 -22.05 18.20
N ALA A 128 -14.09 -22.20 19.16
CA ALA A 128 -14.68 -23.50 19.48
C ALA A 128 -15.36 -24.12 18.24
N PRO A 129 -15.38 -25.45 18.11
CA PRO A 129 -15.97 -26.13 16.96
C PRO A 129 -17.44 -25.74 16.80
N GLY A 130 -17.78 -25.14 15.65
CA GLY A 130 -19.12 -24.64 15.33
C GLY A 130 -19.26 -23.10 15.29
N THR A 131 -18.27 -22.36 15.78
CA THR A 131 -18.27 -20.87 15.70
C THR A 131 -17.46 -20.38 14.50
N LYS A 132 -18.11 -19.67 13.58
CA LYS A 132 -17.48 -19.14 12.36
C LYS A 132 -16.64 -17.89 12.66
N GLY A 133 -15.55 -17.74 11.92
CA GLY A 133 -14.57 -16.66 12.08
C GLY A 133 -15.07 -15.30 11.57
N THR A 134 -14.48 -14.22 12.07
CA THR A 134 -14.62 -12.87 11.49
C THR A 134 -14.05 -12.77 10.06
N LEU A 135 -13.27 -13.77 9.65
CA LEU A 135 -12.74 -13.97 8.29
C LEU A 135 -13.41 -15.15 7.57
N SER A 136 -14.58 -15.61 8.04
CA SER A 136 -15.33 -16.62 7.29
C SER A 136 -15.93 -16.00 6.02
N GLU A 137 -15.96 -16.76 4.94
CA GLU A 137 -16.46 -16.32 3.63
C GLU A 137 -17.94 -15.89 3.64
N ASP A 138 -18.65 -16.31 4.67
CA ASP A 138 -20.05 -16.03 4.96
C ASP A 138 -20.26 -15.03 6.09
N TYR A 139 -19.19 -14.36 6.54
CA TYR A 139 -19.29 -13.22 7.44
C TYR A 139 -20.08 -12.10 6.73
N ASP A 140 -21.15 -11.64 7.39
CA ASP A 140 -22.10 -10.64 6.87
C ASP A 140 -23.06 -11.11 5.75
N LEU A 141 -23.01 -12.38 5.32
CA LEU A 141 -23.89 -12.93 4.28
C LEU A 141 -25.20 -13.56 4.82
N ARG A 142 -25.72 -13.08 5.95
CA ARG A 142 -27.00 -13.60 6.49
C ARG A 142 -28.19 -12.84 5.90
N ASP A 143 -29.13 -13.57 5.31
CA ASP A 143 -30.36 -13.05 4.69
C ASP A 143 -31.42 -12.54 5.69
N ASP A 144 -31.07 -12.28 6.95
CA ASP A 144 -31.99 -11.71 7.93
C ASP A 144 -32.11 -10.19 7.71
N PRO A 145 -33.32 -9.60 7.63
CA PRO A 145 -33.50 -8.17 7.45
C PRO A 145 -33.16 -7.44 8.76
N VAL A 146 -31.88 -7.16 8.96
CA VAL A 146 -31.39 -6.34 10.08
C VAL A 146 -31.39 -4.88 9.65
N ASP A 147 -32.24 -4.11 10.32
CA ASP A 147 -32.37 -2.65 10.31
C ASP A 147 -31.06 -1.91 10.02
N SER A 148 -30.99 -1.32 8.83
CA SER A 148 -29.87 -0.52 8.31
C SER A 148 -29.82 0.87 8.96
N SER A 149 -29.78 0.94 10.29
CA SER A 149 -29.66 2.20 11.02
C SER A 149 -28.37 2.25 11.85
N ARG A 150 -27.44 3.05 11.31
CA ARG A 150 -26.25 3.64 11.95
C ARG A 150 -25.00 2.77 12.03
N LEU A 151 -24.30 2.69 10.90
CA LEU A 151 -22.85 2.78 10.89
C LEU A 151 -22.48 3.98 10.01
N PRO A 152 -21.70 4.96 10.50
CA PRO A 152 -21.00 5.88 9.62
C PRO A 152 -20.03 5.04 8.80
N THR A 153 -20.39 4.73 7.56
CA THR A 153 -19.43 4.22 6.58
C THR A 153 -18.50 5.39 6.25
N GLU A 154 -17.36 5.42 6.93
CA GLU A 154 -16.20 6.21 6.54
C GLU A 154 -15.68 5.59 5.23
N SER A 155 -16.27 6.00 4.12
CA SER A 155 -15.84 5.64 2.76
C SER A 155 -14.70 6.56 2.33
N ALA A 156 -13.69 6.00 1.67
CA ALA A 156 -12.49 6.72 1.20
C ALA A 156 -12.77 7.88 0.22
N ASP A 157 -14.01 8.04 -0.23
CA ASP A 157 -14.46 9.11 -1.12
C ASP A 157 -14.75 10.43 -0.37
N ASP A 158 -14.77 10.45 0.97
CA ASP A 158 -15.06 11.65 1.78
C ASP A 158 -13.83 12.54 2.02
N TYR A 159 -12.65 12.16 1.53
CA TYR A 159 -11.45 12.99 1.59
C TYR A 159 -11.35 13.89 0.36
N ASP A 160 -11.96 15.07 0.44
CA ASP A 160 -11.65 16.18 -0.47
C ASP A 160 -10.28 16.77 -0.09
N PHE A 161 -9.27 16.58 -0.95
CA PHE A 161 -7.89 17.03 -0.75
C PHE A 161 -7.74 18.56 -0.80
N ASP A 162 -8.80 19.31 -1.13
CA ASP A 162 -8.81 20.77 -1.10
C ASP A 162 -9.42 21.34 0.19
N GLY A 163 -8.69 21.22 1.31
CA GLY A 163 -8.51 22.24 2.34
C GLY A 163 -9.70 23.06 2.89
N LYS A 164 -10.97 22.70 2.68
CA LYS A 164 -12.12 23.42 3.24
C LYS A 164 -12.83 22.56 4.27
N ALA A 165 -12.49 22.86 5.52
CA ALA A 165 -13.18 22.34 6.69
C ALA A 165 -14.67 22.71 6.64
N ASN A 166 -15.53 21.71 6.54
CA ASN A 166 -16.95 21.85 6.73
C ASN A 166 -17.20 22.11 8.23
N ARG A 167 -17.56 23.34 8.57
CA ARG A 167 -18.17 23.65 9.87
C ARG A 167 -19.55 22.98 9.91
N TYR A 168 -19.78 22.24 10.99
CA TYR A 168 -21.04 21.60 11.37
C TYR A 168 -22.28 22.44 11.07
#